data_AF-A0A954J3S6-F1
#
_entry.id   AF-A0A954J3S6-F1
#
_cell.length_a   1.000
_cell.length_b   1.000
_cell.length_c   1.000
_cell.angle_alpha   90.00
_cell.angle_beta   90.00
_cell.angle_gamma   90.00
#
_symmetry.space_group_name_H-M   'P 1'
#
loop_
_entity.id
_entity.type
_entity.pdbx_description
1 polymer ?
#
loop_
_entity_poly.entity_id
_entity_poly.type
_entity_poly.pdbx_seq_one_letter_code
_entity_poly.pdbx_strand_id
1 'polypeptide(L)'
;MRLNKNINRKKRGAALVEYGLLIAGVALVCAVGISLFGKKTNDMISVTAGVLPGATAADNVPVKSAGLIHSTSANGVHEIDFNGIGDGSDTNTMGQVYGAGAEDLISD
;
A
#
# COMPACT_ATOMS: atom_id res chain seq x y z
N MET A 1 43.47 -39.00 20.68
CA MET A 1 42.16 -38.83 20.01
C MET A 1 41.78 -37.35 20.03
N ARG A 2 41.90 -36.64 18.90
CA ARG A 2 41.45 -35.25 18.77
C ARG A 2 40.66 -35.11 17.48
N LEU A 3 39.33 -35.12 17.58
CA LEU A 3 38.44 -34.78 16.49
C LEU A 3 37.19 -34.10 17.08
N ASN A 4 36.58 -33.19 16.31
CA ASN A 4 35.29 -32.51 16.54
C ASN A 4 35.28 -31.11 17.15
N LYS A 5 36.09 -30.17 16.62
CA LYS A 5 35.81 -28.73 16.79
C LYS A 5 35.00 -28.11 15.63
N ASN A 6 34.94 -28.77 14.47
CA ASN A 6 34.37 -28.18 13.24
C ASN A 6 32.88 -28.47 12.99
N ILE A 7 32.27 -29.43 13.68
CA ILE A 7 30.85 -29.78 13.49
C ILE A 7 29.92 -28.70 14.10
N ASN A 8 30.33 -28.10 15.22
CA ASN A 8 29.55 -27.06 15.91
C ASN A 8 29.54 -25.71 15.17
N ARG A 9 30.49 -25.45 14.26
CA ARG A 9 30.52 -24.22 13.46
C ARG A 9 29.53 -24.24 12.30
N LYS A 10 29.31 -25.40 11.65
CA LYS A 10 28.34 -25.53 10.56
C LYS A 10 26.89 -25.34 11.01
N LYS A 11 26.57 -25.70 12.26
CA LYS A 11 25.25 -25.47 12.86
C LYS A 11 24.94 -23.99 13.14
N ARG A 12 25.97 -23.16 13.34
CA ARG A 12 25.79 -21.72 13.64
C ARG A 12 25.22 -20.93 12.46
N GLY A 13 25.67 -21.23 11.23
CA GLY A 13 25.13 -20.59 10.02
C GLY A 13 23.74 -21.07 9.65
N ALA A 14 23.48 -22.37 9.82
CA ALA A 14 22.16 -22.96 9.55
C ALA A 14 21.07 -22.40 10.49
N ALA A 15 21.37 -22.28 11.78
CA ALA A 15 20.43 -21.69 12.75
C ALA A 15 20.11 -20.22 12.44
N LEU A 16 21.09 -19.45 11.97
CA LEU A 16 20.90 -18.04 11.61
C LEU A 16 19.95 -17.90 10.41
N VAL A 17 20.06 -18.80 9.42
CA VAL A 17 19.15 -18.84 8.26
C VAL A 17 17.74 -19.31 8.66
N GLU A 18 17.63 -20.25 9.59
CA GLU A 18 16.35 -20.81 10.03
C GLU A 18 15.49 -19.75 10.72
N TYR A 19 16.05 -19.03 11.69
CA TYR A 19 15.34 -17.92 12.33
C TYR A 19 15.12 -16.74 11.37
N GLY A 20 16.07 -16.46 10.47
CA GLY A 20 15.91 -15.42 9.44
C GLY A 20 14.76 -15.71 8.48
N LEU A 21 14.63 -16.97 8.03
CA LEU A 21 13.57 -17.40 7.12
C LEU A 21 12.20 -17.39 7.79
N LEU A 22 12.13 -17.77 9.08
CA LEU A 22 10.89 -17.68 9.86
C LEU A 22 10.42 -16.22 10.00
N ILE A 23 11.33 -15.31 10.35
CA ILE A 23 11.01 -13.88 10.49
C ILE A 23 10.58 -13.28 9.14
N ALA A 24 11.28 -13.61 8.05
CA ALA A 24 10.92 -13.16 6.71
C ALA A 24 9.53 -13.66 6.29
N GLY A 25 9.19 -14.91 6.60
CA GLY A 25 7.87 -15.48 6.33
C GLY A 25 6.75 -14.75 7.07
N VAL A 26 6.91 -14.51 8.38
CA VAL A 26 5.92 -13.77 9.18
C VAL A 26 5.79 -12.33 8.67
N ALA A 27 6.92 -11.66 8.39
CA ALA A 27 6.92 -10.31 7.87
C ALA A 27 6.16 -10.19 6.53
N LEU A 28 6.37 -11.14 5.61
CA LEU A 28 5.68 -11.17 4.33
C LEU A 28 4.16 -11.34 4.49
N VAL A 29 3.72 -12.28 5.32
CA VAL A 29 2.29 -12.53 5.57
C VAL A 29 1.64 -11.30 6.22
N CYS A 30 2.32 -10.67 7.18
CA CYS A 30 1.83 -9.43 7.80
C CYS A 30 1.72 -8.30 6.76
N ALA A 31 2.72 -8.12 5.90
CA ALA A 31 2.68 -7.09 4.85
C ALA A 31 1.49 -7.27 3.91
N VAL A 32 1.27 -8.49 3.41
CA VAL A 32 0.11 -8.81 2.56
C VAL A 32 -1.21 -8.59 3.30
N GLY A 33 -1.30 -9.05 4.55
CA GLY A 33 -2.47 -8.87 5.39
C GLY A 33 -2.84 -7.41 5.59
N ILE A 34 -1.85 -6.56 5.92
CA ILE A 34 -2.05 -5.12 6.12
C ILE A 34 -2.46 -4.44 4.80
N SER A 35 -1.84 -4.78 3.67
CA SER A 35 -2.19 -4.21 2.37
C SER A 35 -3.63 -4.53 1.93
N LEU A 36 -4.07 -5.78 2.09
CA LEU A 36 -5.43 -6.19 1.73
C LEU A 36 -6.47 -5.64 2.71
N PHE A 37 -6.17 -5.68 4.00
CA PHE A 37 -7.06 -5.21 5.06
C PHE A 37 -7.25 -3.68 5.01
N GLY A 38 -6.18 -2.94 4.74
CA GLY A 38 -6.22 -1.48 4.60
C GLY A 38 -7.16 -1.04 3.48
N LYS A 39 -7.06 -1.66 2.29
CA LYS A 39 -7.97 -1.40 1.17
C LYS A 39 -9.42 -1.72 1.53
N LYS A 40 -9.69 -2.89 2.12
CA LYS A 40 -11.07 -3.29 2.47
C LYS A 40 -11.70 -2.38 3.52
N THR A 41 -10.92 -1.91 4.48
CA THR A 41 -11.38 -0.96 5.50
C THR A 41 -11.69 0.39 4.89
N ASN A 42 -10.82 0.87 4.00
CA ASN A 42 -11.04 2.10 3.23
C ASN A 42 -12.32 2.03 2.40
N ASP A 43 -12.55 0.91 1.71
CA ASP A 43 -13.75 0.68 0.91
C ASP A 43 -15.02 0.68 1.79
N MET A 44 -14.98 0.11 3.01
CA MET A 44 -16.13 0.18 3.93
C MET A 44 -16.40 1.60 4.42
N ILE A 45 -15.38 2.37 4.79
CA ILE A 45 -15.53 3.77 5.20
C ILE A 45 -16.17 4.60 4.07
N SER A 46 -15.73 4.38 2.82
CA SER A 46 -16.27 5.06 1.65
C SER A 46 -17.76 4.74 1.44
N VAL A 47 -18.17 3.48 1.62
CA VAL A 47 -19.59 3.10 1.54
C VAL A 47 -20.40 3.77 2.65
N THR A 48 -19.86 3.86 3.87
CA THR A 48 -20.57 4.54 4.98
C THR A 48 -20.70 6.04 4.77
N ALA A 49 -19.71 6.70 4.16
CA ALA A 49 -19.80 8.10 3.76
C ALA A 49 -20.91 8.31 2.70
N GLY A 50 -21.04 7.37 1.77
CA GLY A 50 -22.04 7.40 0.70
C GLY A 50 -23.50 7.28 1.13
N VAL A 51 -23.76 6.69 2.30
CA VAL A 51 -25.12 6.42 2.81
C VAL A 51 -25.59 7.42 3.87
N LEU A 52 -24.76 8.41 4.23
CA LEU A 52 -25.15 9.45 5.18
C LEU A 52 -26.19 10.42 4.57
N PRO A 53 -27.30 10.73 5.27
CA PRO A 53 -28.29 11.69 4.77
C PRO A 53 -27.66 13.08 4.63
N GLY A 54 -27.72 13.66 3.43
CA GLY A 54 -27.11 14.95 3.12
C GLY A 54 -25.77 14.87 2.37
N ALA A 55 -25.24 13.67 2.13
CA ALA A 55 -24.07 13.49 1.27
C ALA A 55 -24.39 13.89 -0.17
N THR A 56 -23.64 14.87 -0.68
CA THR A 56 -23.75 15.31 -2.07
C THR A 56 -22.87 14.45 -2.97
N ALA A 57 -23.04 14.53 -4.29
CA ALA A 57 -22.18 13.79 -5.23
C ALA A 57 -20.68 14.16 -5.09
N ALA A 58 -20.37 15.34 -4.53
CA ALA A 58 -19.02 15.79 -4.23
C ALA A 58 -18.43 15.15 -2.95
N ASP A 59 -19.26 14.55 -2.09
CA ASP A 59 -18.81 13.87 -0.86
C ASP A 59 -18.67 12.36 -1.06
N ASN A 60 -19.27 11.85 -2.15
CA ASN A 60 -19.25 10.45 -2.55
C ASN A 60 -18.16 10.15 -3.61
N VAL A 61 -17.17 11.04 -3.75
CA VAL A 61 -15.99 10.76 -4.57
C VAL A 61 -15.26 9.54 -3.97
N PRO A 62 -14.67 8.65 -4.79
CA PRO A 62 -13.94 7.51 -4.28
C PRO A 62 -12.89 7.97 -3.27
N VAL A 63 -12.95 7.43 -2.05
CA VAL A 63 -11.90 7.68 -1.05
C VAL A 63 -10.62 7.10 -1.63
N LYS A 64 -9.76 7.98 -2.14
CA LYS A 64 -8.52 7.61 -2.82
C LYS A 64 -7.58 6.98 -1.81
N SER A 65 -7.63 5.65 -1.71
CA SER A 65 -6.51 4.90 -1.16
C SER A 65 -5.34 5.17 -2.10
N ALA A 66 -4.33 5.88 -1.61
CA ALA A 66 -3.10 6.14 -2.34
C ALA A 66 -2.45 4.80 -2.71
N GLY A 67 -2.80 4.26 -3.87
CA GLY A 67 -2.07 3.16 -4.47
C GLY A 67 -0.67 3.66 -4.75
N LEU A 68 0.35 2.89 -4.33
CA LEU A 68 1.75 3.22 -4.62
C LEU A 68 2.04 3.31 -6.14
N ILE A 69 1.13 2.76 -6.95
CA ILE A 69 1.22 2.71 -8.41
C ILE A 69 -0.10 3.25 -8.98
N HIS A 70 -0.02 4.29 -9.82
CA HIS A 70 -1.19 4.77 -10.55
C HIS A 70 -1.70 3.66 -11.48
N SER A 71 -2.96 3.30 -11.30
CA SER A 71 -3.65 2.34 -12.14
C SER A 71 -4.98 2.93 -12.58
N THR A 72 -5.31 2.68 -13.84
CA THR A 72 -6.61 3.05 -14.41
C THR A 72 -7.43 1.78 -14.60
N SER A 73 -8.75 1.92 -14.47
CA SER A 73 -9.67 0.82 -14.66
C SER A 73 -10.66 1.18 -15.76
N ALA A 74 -10.37 0.73 -16.97
CA ALA A 74 -11.29 0.81 -18.09
C ALA A 74 -11.93 -0.57 -18.30
N ASN A 75 -13.27 -0.62 -18.33
CA ASN A 75 -14.04 -1.84 -18.63
C ASN A 75 -13.68 -3.07 -17.75
N GLY A 76 -13.34 -2.85 -16.49
CA GLY A 76 -13.06 -3.93 -15.53
C GLY A 76 -11.66 -4.54 -15.63
N VAL A 77 -10.81 -4.03 -16.53
CA VAL A 77 -9.37 -4.36 -16.57
C VAL A 77 -8.62 -3.27 -15.81
N HIS A 78 -7.83 -3.66 -14.80
CA HIS A 78 -6.92 -2.76 -14.10
C HIS A 78 -5.57 -2.75 -14.82
N GLU A 79 -5.20 -1.60 -15.38
CA GLU A 79 -3.94 -1.38 -16.08
C GLU A 79 -3.09 -0.36 -15.31
N ILE A 80 -1.77 -0.45 -15.43
CA ILE A 80 -0.86 0.55 -14.86
C ILE A 80 -0.90 1.79 -15.75
N ASP A 81 -1.37 2.90 -15.20
CA ASP A 81 -1.46 4.17 -15.91
C ASP A 81 -0.16 4.95 -15.75
N PHE A 82 0.74 4.78 -16.71
CA PHE A 82 2.02 5.49 -16.75
C PHE A 82 1.88 6.94 -17.22
N ASN A 83 0.75 7.32 -17.81
CA ASN A 83 0.52 8.66 -18.36
C ASN A 83 -0.23 9.57 -17.36
N GLY A 84 -1.00 9.00 -16.43
CA GLY A 84 -1.72 9.73 -15.38
C GLY A 84 -0.83 10.34 -14.28
N ILE A 85 0.45 9.96 -14.19
CA ILE A 85 1.42 10.52 -13.23
C ILE A 85 2.01 11.86 -13.69
N GLY A 86 1.85 12.22 -14.96
CA GLY A 86 2.25 13.54 -15.43
C GLY A 86 2.46 13.59 -16.93
N ASP A 87 1.52 14.21 -17.62
CA ASP A 87 1.91 15.06 -18.74
C ASP A 87 2.49 16.32 -18.12
N GLY A 88 3.79 16.55 -18.32
CA GLY A 88 4.61 17.39 -17.44
C GLY A 88 4.27 18.88 -17.48
N SER A 89 3.55 19.37 -16.47
CA SER A 89 3.68 20.72 -15.88
C SER A 89 2.58 20.91 -14.82
N ASP A 90 2.97 21.24 -13.59
CA ASP A 90 2.13 21.93 -12.59
C ASP A 90 0.77 21.32 -12.22
N THR A 91 0.63 19.99 -12.14
CA THR A 91 -0.59 19.39 -11.57
C THR A 91 -0.28 18.60 -10.31
N ASN A 92 -0.97 18.97 -9.23
CA ASN A 92 -0.85 18.46 -7.87
C ASN A 92 -0.81 16.93 -7.78
N THR A 93 0.37 16.32 -7.96
CA THR A 93 0.57 14.87 -7.79
C THR A 93 0.16 14.44 -6.37
N MET A 94 0.37 15.32 -5.39
CA MET A 94 -0.05 15.12 -4.00
C MET A 94 -1.58 15.15 -3.85
N GLY A 95 -2.28 16.04 -4.56
CA GLY A 95 -3.74 16.08 -4.59
C GLY A 95 -4.37 14.89 -5.31
N GLN A 96 -3.73 14.42 -6.39
CA GLN A 96 -4.19 13.24 -7.12
C GLN A 96 -4.01 11.93 -6.33
N VAL A 97 -2.92 11.82 -5.55
CA VAL A 97 -2.59 10.62 -4.77
C VAL A 97 -3.21 10.63 -3.36
N TYR A 98 -3.21 11.77 -2.68
CA TYR A 98 -3.61 11.91 -1.27
C TYR A 98 -4.85 12.79 -1.06
N GLY A 99 -5.46 13.32 -2.12
CA GLY A 99 -6.68 14.11 -2.03
C GLY A 99 -6.51 15.55 -1.55
N ALA A 100 -5.30 15.98 -1.17
CA ALA A 100 -4.99 17.35 -0.76
C ALA A 100 -4.09 18.04 -1.79
N GLY A 101 -4.63 19.02 -2.52
CA GLY A 101 -3.87 19.89 -3.43
C GLY A 101 -3.17 21.01 -2.67
N ALA A 102 -2.15 21.65 -3.27
CA ALA A 102 -1.49 22.80 -2.66
C ALA A 102 -2.47 23.96 -2.40
N GLU A 103 -3.47 24.12 -3.26
CA GLU A 103 -4.60 25.04 -3.10
C GLU A 103 -5.52 24.76 -1.90
N ASP A 104 -5.52 23.55 -1.33
CA ASP A 104 -6.30 23.22 -0.12
C ASP A 104 -5.56 23.59 1.19
N LEU A 105 -4.26 23.91 1.09
CA LEU A 105 -3.41 24.34 2.21
C LEU A 105 -3.34 25.87 2.37
N ILE A 106 -3.85 26.62 1.40
CA ILE A 106 -3.89 28.09 1.44
C ILE A 106 -5.36 28.50 1.63
N SER A 107 -5.77 28.63 2.89
CA SER A 107 -7.02 29.29 3.25
C SER A 107 -6.82 30.80 3.13
N ASP A 108 -7.53 31.43 2.18
CA ASP A 108 -7.94 32.84 2.33
C ASP A 108 -9.18 32.88 3.23
#